data_AF-A0AAN2FGT3-F1
#
_entry.id   AF-A0AAN2FGT3-F1
#
_cell.length_a   1.000
_cell.length_b   1.000
_cell.length_c   1.000
_cell.angle_alpha   90.00
_cell.angle_beta   90.00
_cell.angle_gamma   90.00
#
_symmetry.space_group_name_H-M   'P 1'
#
loop_
_entity.id
_entity.type
_entity.pdbx_description
1 polymer ?
#
loop_
_entity_poly.entity_id
_entity_poly.type
_entity_poly.pdbx_seq_one_letter_code
_entity_poly.pdbx_strand_id
1 'polypeptide(L)'
;MNAIRNTLFILPLLSPLIVAAAPYDTLKFALRQQQITDDLRQKCQLSPALSDEKLRQNFLNDKQNQKQNQVTLTAAAQALKNQDDPAYRERMAQVVCPPQTN
;
A
#
# COMPACT_ATOMS: atom_id res chain seq x y z
N MET A 1 18.54 -65.37 19.58
CA MET A 1 18.50 -64.58 18.33
C MET A 1 17.64 -63.36 18.59
N ASN A 2 18.24 -62.17 18.70
CA ASN A 2 17.55 -60.92 19.00
C ASN A 2 17.21 -60.23 17.67
N ALA A 3 15.93 -60.02 17.39
CA ALA A 3 15.49 -59.21 16.26
C ALA A 3 15.30 -57.77 16.74
N ILE A 4 16.30 -56.92 16.45
CA ILE A 4 16.23 -55.47 16.70
C ILE A 4 15.35 -54.88 15.59
N ARG A 5 14.11 -54.51 15.93
CA ARG A 5 13.15 -53.90 15.01
C ARG A 5 13.42 -52.40 14.95
N ASN A 6 14.21 -51.97 13.98
CA ASN A 6 14.56 -50.57 13.76
C ASN A 6 13.38 -49.81 13.11
N THR A 7 12.57 -49.15 13.92
CA THR A 7 11.47 -48.29 13.47
C THR A 7 12.04 -46.97 12.95
N LEU A 8 12.05 -46.83 11.63
CA LEU A 8 12.51 -45.64 10.91
C LEU A 8 11.44 -44.54 11.02
N PHE A 9 11.64 -43.58 11.92
CA PHE A 9 10.74 -42.45 12.14
C PHE A 9 11.02 -41.39 11.05
N ILE A 10 10.23 -41.40 9.98
CA ILE A 10 10.32 -40.40 8.90
C ILE A 10 9.61 -39.13 9.40
N LEU A 11 10.39 -38.14 9.80
CA LEU A 11 9.88 -36.81 10.17
C LEU A 11 9.55 -36.02 8.88
N PRO A 12 8.29 -35.64 8.62
CA PRO A 12 7.98 -34.86 7.43
C PRO A 12 8.49 -33.44 7.63
N LEU A 13 9.40 -32.99 6.76
CA LEU A 13 9.80 -31.58 6.65
C LEU A 13 8.59 -30.76 6.17
N LEU A 14 7.83 -30.21 7.10
CA LEU A 14 6.86 -29.15 6.85
C LEU A 14 7.63 -27.88 6.48
N SER A 15 7.93 -27.74 5.19
CA SER A 15 8.51 -26.52 4.63
C SER A 15 7.40 -25.46 4.58
N PRO A 16 7.55 -24.27 5.20
CA PRO A 16 6.58 -23.22 5.02
C PRO A 16 6.58 -22.78 3.55
N LEU A 17 5.43 -22.92 2.90
CA LEU A 17 5.19 -22.33 1.59
C LEU A 17 5.19 -20.81 1.75
N ILE A 18 6.35 -20.19 1.56
CA ILE A 18 6.44 -18.75 1.41
C ILE A 18 5.80 -18.44 0.05
N VAL A 19 4.53 -18.07 0.05
CA VAL A 19 3.86 -17.52 -1.13
C VAL A 19 4.50 -16.15 -1.39
N ALA A 20 5.55 -16.13 -2.21
CA ALA A 20 6.13 -14.90 -2.71
C ALA A 20 5.05 -14.19 -3.53
N ALA A 21 4.69 -12.96 -3.15
CA ALA A 21 3.86 -12.11 -3.98
C ALA A 21 4.48 -12.05 -5.38
N ALA A 22 3.67 -12.22 -6.43
CA ALA A 22 4.19 -12.22 -7.78
C ALA A 22 4.89 -10.86 -8.03
N PRO A 23 6.08 -10.84 -8.64
CA PRO A 23 6.84 -9.60 -8.87
C PRO A 23 6.07 -8.56 -9.71
N TYR A 24 5.03 -8.98 -10.42
CA TYR A 24 4.15 -8.08 -11.15
C TYR A 24 3.10 -7.39 -10.27
N ASP A 25 2.64 -8.05 -9.20
CA ASP A 25 1.68 -7.45 -8.25
C ASP A 25 2.36 -6.37 -7.41
N THR A 26 3.64 -6.55 -7.06
CA THR A 26 4.44 -5.52 -6.39
C THR A 26 4.66 -4.31 -7.29
N LEU A 27 4.94 -4.52 -8.59
CA LEU A 27 5.05 -3.45 -9.57
C LEU A 27 3.72 -2.68 -9.71
N LYS A 28 2.60 -3.38 -9.88
CA LYS A 28 1.27 -2.74 -9.96
C LYS A 28 0.94 -1.94 -8.71
N PHE A 29 1.31 -2.45 -7.54
CA PHE A 29 1.13 -1.73 -6.28
C PHE A 29 1.96 -0.44 -6.25
N ALA A 30 3.25 -0.51 -6.62
CA ALA A 30 4.12 0.66 -6.67
C ALA A 30 3.62 1.72 -7.65
N LEU A 31 3.16 1.30 -8.85
CA LEU A 31 2.59 2.22 -9.85
C LEU A 31 1.34 2.95 -9.32
N ARG A 32 0.42 2.23 -8.65
CA ARG A 32 -0.76 2.88 -8.04
C ARG A 32 -0.37 3.86 -6.94
N GLN A 33 0.64 3.53 -6.14
CA GLN A 33 1.13 4.45 -5.12
C GLN A 33 1.74 5.71 -5.73
N GLN A 34 2.52 5.56 -6.81
CA GLN A 34 3.11 6.68 -7.53
C GLN A 34 2.01 7.60 -8.11
N GLN A 35 1.01 7.02 -8.77
CA GLN A 35 -0.13 7.78 -9.31
C GLN A 35 -0.85 8.59 -8.23
N ILE A 36 -1.14 8.00 -7.06
CA ILE A 36 -1.76 8.72 -5.95
C ILE A 36 -0.86 9.88 -5.48
N THR A 37 0.44 9.64 -5.32
CA THR A 37 1.39 10.69 -4.92
C THR A 37 1.40 11.86 -5.89
N ASP A 38 1.47 11.58 -7.19
CA ASP A 38 1.51 12.61 -8.23
C ASP A 38 0.22 13.42 -8.27
N ASP A 39 -0.92 12.75 -8.17
CA ASP A 39 -2.24 13.41 -8.14
C ASP A 39 -2.42 14.26 -6.87
N LEU A 40 -1.89 13.82 -5.72
CA LEU A 40 -1.88 14.62 -4.49
C LEU A 40 -0.98 15.86 -4.63
N ARG A 41 0.20 15.71 -5.24
CA ARG A 41 1.11 16.82 -5.51
C ARG A 41 0.43 17.86 -6.41
N GLN A 42 -0.24 17.42 -7.47
CA GLN A 42 -0.98 18.31 -8.37
C GLN A 42 -2.16 18.99 -7.67
N LYS A 43 -3.03 18.21 -6.99
CA LYS A 43 -4.24 18.71 -6.32
C LYS A 43 -3.90 19.77 -5.27
N CYS A 44 -2.88 19.51 -4.47
CA CYS A 44 -2.52 20.36 -3.34
C CYS A 44 -1.39 21.34 -3.66
N GLN A 45 -0.97 21.43 -4.93
CA GLN A 45 0.09 22.34 -5.41
C GLN A 45 1.37 22.22 -4.57
N LEU A 46 1.74 21.00 -4.21
CA LEU A 46 2.89 20.74 -3.34
C LEU A 46 4.18 20.99 -4.11
N SER A 47 5.19 21.54 -3.42
CA SER A 47 6.50 21.76 -4.01
C SER A 47 7.09 20.46 -4.56
N PRO A 48 7.69 20.45 -5.77
CA PRO A 48 8.40 19.29 -6.29
C PRO A 48 9.65 18.95 -5.46
N ALA A 49 10.14 19.88 -4.63
CA ALA A 49 11.22 19.61 -3.67
C ALA A 49 10.77 18.76 -2.47
N LEU A 50 9.45 18.63 -2.23
CA LEU A 50 8.92 17.74 -1.22
C LEU A 50 9.05 16.30 -1.68
N SER A 51 9.79 15.49 -0.92
CA SER A 51 9.92 14.06 -1.21
C SER A 51 8.59 13.33 -1.05
N ASP A 52 8.40 12.28 -1.84
CA ASP A 52 7.18 11.46 -1.82
C ASP A 52 6.90 10.86 -0.44
N GLU A 53 7.95 10.49 0.29
CA GLU A 53 7.83 10.00 1.67
C GLU A 53 7.30 11.09 2.59
N LYS A 54 7.88 12.31 2.55
CA LYS A 54 7.43 13.42 3.38
C LYS A 54 6.00 13.84 3.04
N LEU A 55 5.65 13.83 1.75
CA LEU A 55 4.29 14.05 1.27
C LEU A 55 3.33 13.06 1.93
N ARG A 56 3.61 11.75 1.83
CA ARG A 56 2.73 10.71 2.41
C ARG A 56 2.60 10.86 3.92
N GLN A 57 3.69 11.14 4.62
CA GLN A 57 3.65 11.42 6.05
C GLN A 57 2.78 12.63 6.38
N ASN A 58 2.81 13.70 5.58
CA ASN A 58 1.97 14.87 5.82
C ASN A 58 0.47 14.56 5.69
N PHE A 59 0.06 13.74 4.70
CA PHE A 59 -1.35 13.32 4.57
C PHE A 59 -1.79 12.32 5.64
N LEU A 60 -0.89 11.45 6.09
CA LEU A 60 -1.20 10.42 7.08
C LEU A 60 -1.10 10.92 8.53
N ASN A 61 -0.36 12.00 8.78
CA ASN A 61 -0.13 12.55 10.13
C ASN A 61 -0.76 13.92 10.36
N ASP A 62 -1.50 14.48 9.40
CA ASP A 62 -2.29 15.70 9.61
C ASP A 62 -3.39 15.43 10.64
N LYS A 63 -3.16 15.80 11.90
CA LYS A 63 -4.06 15.49 13.03
C LYS A 63 -5.51 15.93 12.80
N GLN A 64 -5.74 16.98 12.01
CA GLN A 64 -7.08 17.50 11.77
C GLN A 64 -7.85 16.63 10.77
N ASN A 65 -7.20 16.18 9.70
CA ASN A 65 -7.85 15.46 8.59
C ASN A 65 -7.39 14.00 8.45
N GLN A 66 -6.51 13.51 9.33
CA GLN A 66 -5.84 12.20 9.24
C GLN A 66 -6.83 11.07 9.02
N LYS A 67 -7.88 10.96 9.86
CA LYS A 67 -8.85 9.87 9.76
C LYS A 67 -9.60 9.91 8.42
N GLN A 68 -10.02 11.10 7.98
CA GLN A 68 -10.72 11.26 6.71
C GLN A 68 -9.80 10.94 5.54
N ASN A 69 -8.62 11.55 5.48
CA ASN A 69 -7.65 11.33 4.40
C ASN A 69 -7.22 9.85 4.35
N GLN A 70 -7.01 9.20 5.48
CA GLN A 70 -6.70 7.77 5.52
C GLN A 70 -7.81 6.92 4.89
N VAL A 71 -9.07 7.17 5.25
CA VAL A 71 -10.23 6.45 4.69
C VAL A 71 -10.36 6.73 3.19
N THR A 72 -10.29 7.99 2.80
CA THR A 72 -10.45 8.43 1.41
C THR A 72 -9.35 7.88 0.51
N LEU A 73 -8.08 7.97 0.93
CA LEU A 73 -6.93 7.46 0.17
C LEU A 73 -6.92 5.93 0.10
N THR A 74 -7.37 5.25 1.16
CA THR A 74 -7.54 3.79 1.12
C THR A 74 -8.61 3.40 0.10
N ALA A 75 -9.74 4.11 0.07
CA ALA A 75 -10.79 3.88 -0.92
C ALA A 75 -10.33 4.22 -2.35
N ALA A 76 -9.55 5.29 -2.54
CA ALA A 76 -8.96 5.64 -3.83
C ALA A 76 -8.00 4.54 -4.33
N ALA A 77 -7.12 4.04 -3.46
CA ALA A 77 -6.23 2.92 -3.79
C ALA A 77 -7.01 1.65 -4.16
N GLN A 78 -8.12 1.37 -3.48
CA GLN A 78 -9.00 0.26 -3.81
C GLN A 78 -9.69 0.45 -5.17
N ALA A 79 -10.11 1.67 -5.51
CA ALA A 79 -10.67 1.99 -6.82
C ALA A 79 -9.65 1.76 -7.95
N LEU A 80 -8.40 2.22 -7.79
CA LEU A 80 -7.31 1.91 -8.74
C LEU A 80 -7.00 0.42 -8.83
N LYS A 81 -7.15 -0.33 -7.72
CA LYS A 81 -7.01 -1.78 -7.72
C LYS A 81 -8.10 -2.44 -8.57
N ASN A 82 -9.31 -1.91 -8.51
CA ASN A 82 -10.49 -2.38 -9.24
C ASN A 82 -10.63 -1.81 -10.65
N GLN A 83 -9.68 -0.98 -11.11
CA GLN A 83 -9.75 -0.27 -12.40
C GLN A 83 -11.00 0.63 -12.53
N ASP A 84 -11.48 1.16 -11.41
CA ASP A 84 -12.63 2.05 -11.33
C ASP A 84 -12.16 3.52 -11.29
N ASP A 85 -11.79 4.04 -12.45
CA ASP A 85 -11.29 5.41 -12.59
C ASP A 85 -12.31 6.50 -12.16
N PRO A 86 -13.63 6.36 -12.45
CA PRO A 86 -14.62 7.29 -11.92
C PRO A 86 -14.62 7.37 -10.40
N ALA A 87 -14.68 6.22 -9.70
CA ALA A 87 -14.63 6.19 -8.25
C ALA A 87 -13.31 6.74 -7.72
N TYR A 88 -12.19 6.42 -8.37
CA TYR A 88 -10.88 6.97 -8.02
C TYR A 88 -10.89 8.49 -8.03
N ARG A 89 -11.32 9.10 -9.14
CA ARG A 89 -11.38 10.57 -9.27
C ARG A 89 -12.30 11.20 -8.22
N GLU A 90 -13.44 10.57 -7.94
CA GLU A 90 -14.36 11.02 -6.91
C GLU A 90 -13.71 11.02 -5.52
N ARG A 91 -13.01 9.94 -5.15
CA ARG A 91 -12.29 9.87 -3.86
C ARG A 91 -11.17 10.91 -3.80
N MET A 92 -10.39 11.06 -4.85
CA MET A 92 -9.32 12.07 -4.90
C MET A 92 -9.85 13.51 -4.77
N ALA A 93 -11.06 13.79 -5.25
CA ALA A 93 -11.71 15.08 -5.05
C ALA A 93 -11.99 15.38 -3.55
N GLN A 94 -12.28 14.34 -2.76
CA GLN A 94 -12.64 14.44 -1.33
C GLN A 94 -11.44 14.49 -0.38
N VAL A 95 -10.21 14.31 -0.88
CA VAL A 95 -9.00 14.43 -0.06
C VAL A 95 -8.82 15.88 0.37
N VAL A 96 -8.52 16.09 1.65
CA VAL A 96 -8.22 17.42 2.20
C VAL A 96 -6.71 17.64 2.17
N CYS A 97 -6.28 18.75 1.57
CA CYS A 97 -4.87 19.10 1.52
C CYS A 97 -4.37 19.51 2.91
N PRO A 98 -3.25 18.92 3.40
CA PRO A 98 -2.67 19.31 4.67
C PRO A 98 -2.14 20.76 4.62
N PRO A 99 -2.02 21.44 5.77
CA PRO A 99 -1.43 22.76 5.82
C PRO A 99 0.00 22.73 5.29
N GLN A 100 0.32 23.65 4.39
CA GLN A 100 1.66 23.77 3.83
C GLN A 100 2.59 24.35 4.90
N THR A 101 3.48 23.53 5.46
CA THR A 101 4.59 24.03 6.27
C THR A 101 5.63 24.60 5.32
N ASN A 102 5.77 25.93 5.28
CA ASN A 102 6.93 26.60 4.66
C ASN A 102 8.22 26.17 5.37
#